data_AF-A0A535EKD3-F1
#
_entry.id   AF-A0A535EKD3-F1
#
_cell.length_a   1.000
_cell.length_b   1.000
_cell.length_c   1.000
_cell.angle_alpha   90.00
_cell.angle_beta   90.00
_cell.angle_gamma   90.00
#
_symmetry.space_group_name_H-M   'P 1'
#
loop_
_entity.id
_entity.type
_entity.pdbx_description
1 polymer ?
#
loop_
_entity_poly.entity_id
_entity_poly.type
_entity_poly.pdbx_seq_one_letter_code
_entity_poly.pdbx_strand_id
1 'polypeptide(L)'
;MAQVDATRSPWPDRRRRAAQLRERHPFAAEVLTLYLALLDVQEPAFAAAAGAPPGAAAGLARELLPKVIDVTVAAGPVKLAESAVARFHSADLDDVIGRWLRGAEQSLVDRYLARAACAPVLEAMDPEGLAVLCPGDPPHEIRTPGYPPRSEEGGAAAGRRS
;
A
#
# COMPACT_ATOMS: atom_id res chain seq x y z
N MET A 1 18.48 23.86 -0.35
CA MET A 1 17.46 22.94 0.22
C MET A 1 16.21 23.07 -0.62
N ALA A 2 15.93 22.07 -1.46
CA ALA A 2 14.73 22.08 -2.29
C ALA A 2 13.54 21.69 -1.40
N GLN A 3 12.71 22.69 -1.07
CA GLN A 3 11.41 22.48 -0.45
C GLN A 3 10.57 21.71 -1.47
N VAL A 4 10.34 20.43 -1.22
CA VAL A 4 9.44 19.62 -2.03
C VAL A 4 8.05 20.21 -1.84
N ASP A 5 7.46 20.66 -2.94
CA ASP A 5 6.14 21.27 -3.01
C ASP A 5 5.09 20.30 -2.46
N ALA A 6 4.79 20.41 -1.16
CA ALA A 6 3.83 19.57 -0.44
C ALA A 6 2.39 19.73 -0.94
N THR A 7 2.17 20.63 -1.91
CA THR A 7 0.88 20.97 -2.50
C THR A 7 0.55 20.19 -3.77
N ARG A 8 1.52 19.48 -4.37
CA ARG A 8 1.31 18.77 -5.64
C ARG A 8 0.92 17.31 -5.39
N SER A 9 -0.28 16.94 -5.84
CA SER A 9 -0.76 15.55 -5.89
C SER A 9 0.31 14.62 -6.53
N PRO A 10 0.69 13.49 -5.90
CA PRO A 10 1.71 12.58 -6.43
C PRO A 10 1.21 11.73 -7.61
N TRP A 11 -0.10 11.70 -7.85
CA TRP A 11 -0.76 10.78 -8.77
C TRP A 11 -0.41 10.98 -10.26
N PRO A 12 -0.34 12.22 -10.81
CA PRO A 12 0.10 12.43 -12.18
C PRO A 12 1.54 11.95 -12.44
N ASP A 13 2.42 12.10 -11.45
CA ASP A 13 3.82 11.70 -11.54
C ASP A 13 3.96 10.17 -11.50
N ARG A 14 3.19 9.49 -10.63
CA ARG A 14 3.10 8.02 -10.57
C ARG A 14 2.65 7.44 -11.92
N ARG A 15 1.56 7.97 -12.49
CA ARG A 15 1.05 7.52 -13.80
C ARG A 15 2.08 7.70 -14.91
N ARG A 16 2.68 8.90 -15.00
CA ARG A 16 3.70 9.21 -16.00
C ARG A 16 4.90 8.26 -15.88
N ARG A 17 5.39 8.05 -14.66
CA ARG A 17 6.54 7.17 -14.42
C ARG A 17 6.23 5.71 -14.76
N ALA A 18 5.08 5.21 -14.36
CA ALA A 18 4.68 3.83 -14.65
C ALA A 18 4.47 3.60 -16.16
N ALA A 19 3.87 4.55 -16.87
CA ALA A 19 3.72 4.47 -18.32
C ALA A 19 5.08 4.41 -19.04
N GLN A 20 6.04 5.25 -18.63
CA GLN A 20 7.40 5.24 -19.16
C GLN A 20 8.13 3.92 -18.86
N LEU A 21 7.96 3.37 -17.64
CA LEU A 21 8.56 2.09 -17.29
C LEU A 21 7.97 0.95 -18.12
N ARG A 22 6.65 0.99 -18.39
CA ARG A 22 5.94 -0.04 -19.16
C ARG A 22 6.44 -0.07 -20.60
N GLU A 23 6.64 1.09 -21.19
CA GLU A 23 7.18 1.23 -22.55
C GLU A 23 8.61 0.69 -22.67
N ARG A 24 9.45 0.94 -21.65
CA ARG A 24 10.87 0.56 -21.65
C ARG A 24 11.13 -0.90 -21.27
N HIS A 25 10.21 -1.53 -20.54
CA HIS A 25 10.42 -2.84 -19.94
C HIS A 25 9.27 -3.81 -20.26
N PRO A 26 9.28 -4.43 -21.46
CA PRO A 26 8.22 -5.36 -21.87
C PRO A 26 8.00 -6.51 -20.88
N PHE A 27 9.07 -7.00 -20.23
CA PHE A 27 8.98 -8.08 -19.23
C PHE A 27 8.16 -7.69 -17.99
N ALA A 28 8.00 -6.41 -17.70
CA ALA A 28 7.24 -5.89 -16.57
C ALA A 28 5.87 -5.32 -16.98
N ALA A 29 5.50 -5.45 -18.27
CA ALA A 29 4.34 -4.76 -18.82
C ALA A 29 3.02 -5.15 -18.15
N GLU A 30 2.85 -6.42 -17.80
CA GLU A 30 1.64 -6.91 -17.12
C GLU A 30 1.49 -6.27 -15.73
N VAL A 31 2.55 -6.32 -14.91
CA VAL A 31 2.54 -5.76 -13.55
C VAL A 31 2.37 -4.24 -13.58
N LEU A 32 2.99 -3.56 -14.55
CA LEU A 32 2.85 -2.11 -14.71
C LEU A 32 1.47 -1.71 -15.25
N THR A 33 0.82 -2.58 -16.02
CA THR A 33 -0.58 -2.38 -16.46
C THR A 33 -1.53 -2.51 -15.28
N LEU A 34 -1.36 -3.53 -14.44
CA LEU A 34 -2.09 -3.65 -13.18
C LEU A 34 -1.85 -2.42 -12.28
N TYR A 35 -0.60 -2.02 -12.10
CA TYR A 35 -0.27 -0.86 -11.26
C TYR A 35 -0.95 0.41 -11.76
N LEU A 36 -0.90 0.69 -13.06
CA LEU A 36 -1.59 1.85 -13.65
C LEU A 36 -3.09 1.81 -13.39
N ALA A 37 -3.73 0.64 -13.53
CA ALA A 37 -5.16 0.48 -13.27
C ALA A 37 -5.50 0.68 -11.78
N LEU A 38 -4.62 0.25 -10.87
CA LEU A 38 -4.82 0.47 -9.43
C LEU A 38 -4.79 1.97 -9.09
N LEU A 39 -4.00 2.80 -9.78
CA LEU A 39 -3.94 4.24 -9.48
C LEU A 39 -5.30 4.93 -9.62
N ASP A 40 -6.16 4.46 -10.52
CA ASP A 40 -7.47 5.07 -10.77
C ASP A 40 -8.47 4.83 -9.63
N VAL A 41 -8.32 3.73 -8.88
CA VAL A 41 -9.14 3.47 -7.68
C VAL A 41 -8.49 3.99 -6.41
N GLN A 42 -7.15 4.08 -6.38
CA GLN A 42 -6.40 4.53 -5.22
C GLN A 42 -6.37 6.05 -5.06
N GLU A 43 -6.33 6.83 -6.16
CA GLU A 43 -6.33 8.30 -6.09
C GLU A 43 -7.58 8.87 -5.41
N PRO A 44 -8.81 8.45 -5.74
CA PRO A 44 -10.01 8.91 -5.04
C PRO A 44 -9.99 8.55 -3.55
N ALA A 45 -9.48 7.37 -3.19
CA ALA A 45 -9.38 6.93 -1.80
C ALA A 45 -8.38 7.76 -0.99
N PHE A 46 -7.24 8.12 -1.60
CA PHE A 46 -6.28 9.05 -1.02
C PHE A 46 -6.92 10.43 -0.78
N ALA A 47 -7.62 10.96 -1.78
CA ALA A 47 -8.30 12.25 -1.64
C ALA A 47 -9.37 12.25 -0.55
N ALA A 48 -10.13 11.14 -0.42
CA ALA A 48 -11.11 10.97 0.65
C ALA A 48 -10.45 10.89 2.04
N ALA A 49 -9.29 10.22 2.14
CA ALA A 49 -8.57 10.04 3.39
C ALA A 49 -7.88 11.33 3.88
N ALA A 50 -7.43 12.21 2.98
CA ALA A 50 -6.70 13.44 3.32
C ALA A 50 -7.47 14.44 4.20
N GLY A 51 -8.80 14.33 4.31
CA GLY A 51 -9.64 15.15 5.19
C GLY A 51 -10.52 14.33 6.13
N ALA A 52 -10.27 13.02 6.25
CA ALA A 52 -11.09 12.13 7.04
C ALA A 52 -10.73 12.19 8.54
N PRO A 53 -11.70 11.94 9.45
CA PRO A 53 -11.43 11.92 10.87
C PRO A 53 -10.47 10.78 11.27
N PRO A 54 -9.72 10.93 12.37
CA PRO A 54 -8.92 9.85 12.94
C PRO A 54 -9.77 8.60 13.16
N GLY A 55 -9.29 7.44 12.68
CA GLY A 55 -10.02 6.16 12.74
C GLY A 55 -10.83 5.80 11.49
N ALA A 56 -11.02 6.72 10.53
CA ALA A 56 -11.72 6.42 9.27
C ALA A 56 -10.95 5.46 8.34
N ALA A 57 -9.63 5.32 8.52
CA ALA A 57 -8.78 4.56 7.60
C ALA A 57 -9.20 3.12 7.41
N ALA A 58 -9.58 2.43 8.49
CA ALA A 58 -10.00 1.03 8.40
C ALA A 58 -11.30 0.89 7.59
N GLY A 59 -12.22 1.84 7.70
CA GLY A 59 -13.45 1.88 6.89
C GLY A 59 -13.14 2.14 5.42
N LEU A 60 -12.36 3.18 5.13
CA LEU A 60 -11.98 3.54 3.76
C LEU A 60 -11.20 2.42 3.05
N ALA A 61 -10.30 1.74 3.76
CA ALA A 61 -9.56 0.60 3.21
C ALA A 61 -10.48 -0.60 2.91
N ARG A 62 -11.48 -0.88 3.78
CA ARG A 62 -12.49 -1.91 3.52
C ARG A 62 -13.35 -1.58 2.32
N GLU A 63 -13.77 -0.33 2.18
CA GLU A 63 -14.55 0.13 1.02
C GLU A 63 -13.74 0.06 -0.30
N LEU A 64 -12.42 0.26 -0.23
CA LEU A 64 -11.55 0.19 -1.39
C LEU A 64 -11.21 -1.25 -1.80
N LEU A 65 -11.17 -2.20 -0.87
CA LEU A 65 -10.73 -3.57 -1.11
C LEU A 65 -11.49 -4.29 -2.25
N PRO A 66 -12.83 -4.24 -2.34
CA PRO A 66 -13.56 -4.82 -3.48
C PRO A 66 -13.13 -4.23 -4.82
N LYS A 67 -12.92 -2.91 -4.91
CA LYS A 67 -12.48 -2.23 -6.14
C LYS A 67 -11.07 -2.65 -6.54
N VAL A 68 -10.19 -2.86 -5.56
CA VAL A 68 -8.83 -3.40 -5.78
C VAL A 68 -8.90 -4.83 -6.32
N ILE A 69 -9.80 -5.66 -5.80
CA ILE A 69 -10.04 -7.02 -6.32
C ILE A 69 -10.51 -6.94 -7.78
N ASP A 70 -11.53 -6.14 -8.09
CA ASP A 70 -12.06 -6.00 -9.45
C ASP A 70 -10.98 -5.58 -10.45
N VAL A 71 -10.17 -4.56 -10.09
CA VAL A 71 -9.04 -4.11 -10.91
C VAL A 71 -7.99 -5.20 -11.06
N THR A 72 -7.71 -5.95 -10.00
CA THR A 72 -6.76 -7.07 -10.04
C THR A 72 -7.23 -8.18 -10.97
N VAL A 73 -8.52 -8.48 -10.96
CA VAL A 73 -9.12 -9.48 -11.85
C VAL A 73 -9.07 -9.02 -13.31
N ALA A 74 -9.35 -7.74 -13.56
CA ALA A 74 -9.43 -7.19 -14.91
C ALA A 74 -8.05 -6.96 -15.58
N ALA A 75 -7.05 -6.52 -14.81
CA ALA A 75 -5.77 -6.05 -15.35
C ALA A 75 -4.54 -6.80 -14.81
N GLY A 76 -4.74 -7.75 -13.87
CA GLY A 76 -3.65 -8.47 -13.22
C GLY A 76 -3.08 -9.62 -14.05
N PRO A 77 -1.84 -10.05 -13.76
CA PRO A 77 -1.31 -11.31 -14.29
C PRO A 77 -2.25 -12.48 -13.94
N VAL A 78 -2.41 -13.44 -14.86
CA VAL A 78 -3.42 -14.51 -14.79
C VAL A 78 -3.49 -15.18 -13.41
N LYS A 79 -2.35 -15.64 -12.88
CA LYS A 79 -2.30 -16.32 -11.58
C LYS A 79 -2.77 -15.45 -10.41
N LEU A 80 -2.50 -14.15 -10.47
CA LEU A 80 -2.92 -13.20 -9.45
C LEU A 80 -4.43 -12.91 -9.57
N ALA A 81 -4.94 -12.76 -10.79
CA ALA A 81 -6.36 -12.59 -11.05
C ALA A 81 -7.16 -13.81 -10.54
N GLU A 82 -6.75 -15.03 -10.88
CA GLU A 82 -7.37 -16.27 -10.39
C GLU A 82 -7.36 -16.36 -8.85
N SER A 83 -6.24 -16.00 -8.23
CA SER A 83 -6.11 -15.98 -6.78
C SER A 83 -7.03 -14.93 -6.14
N ALA A 84 -7.19 -13.76 -6.76
CA ALA A 84 -8.09 -12.71 -6.29
C ALA A 84 -9.56 -13.14 -6.41
N VAL A 85 -9.96 -13.80 -7.50
CA VAL A 85 -11.31 -14.39 -7.65
C VAL A 85 -11.58 -15.43 -6.58
N ALA A 86 -10.65 -16.38 -6.39
CA ALA A 86 -10.80 -17.42 -5.37
C ALA A 86 -10.95 -16.79 -3.97
N ARG A 87 -10.23 -15.70 -3.70
CA ARG A 87 -10.31 -15.00 -2.43
C ARG A 87 -11.63 -14.25 -2.27
N PHE A 88 -12.12 -13.56 -3.30
CA PHE A 88 -13.42 -12.89 -3.27
C PHE A 88 -14.57 -13.82 -2.86
N HIS A 89 -14.54 -15.09 -3.30
CA HIS A 89 -15.57 -16.07 -2.94
C HIS A 89 -15.40 -16.74 -1.57
N SER A 90 -14.20 -16.73 -1.00
CA SER A 90 -13.87 -17.51 0.20
C SER A 90 -13.48 -16.66 1.41
N ALA A 91 -13.30 -15.35 1.21
CA ALA A 91 -12.79 -14.45 2.23
C ALA A 91 -13.86 -13.71 3.00
N ASP A 92 -13.61 -13.59 4.29
CA ASP A 92 -13.99 -12.41 5.05
C ASP A 92 -13.02 -11.26 4.68
N LEU A 93 -13.47 -10.38 3.80
CA LEU A 93 -12.68 -9.22 3.34
C LEU A 93 -12.44 -8.20 4.46
N ASP A 94 -13.32 -8.14 5.45
CA ASP A 94 -13.15 -7.24 6.60
C ASP A 94 -12.04 -7.75 7.53
N ASP A 95 -11.91 -9.07 7.67
CA ASP A 95 -10.82 -9.70 8.42
C ASP A 95 -9.46 -9.47 7.74
N VAL A 96 -9.39 -9.46 6.39
CA VAL A 96 -8.15 -9.18 5.65
C VAL A 96 -7.56 -7.82 6.04
N ILE A 97 -8.38 -6.76 6.04
CA ILE A 97 -7.94 -5.42 6.46
C ILE A 97 -7.62 -5.39 7.96
N GLY A 98 -8.47 -6.01 8.79
CA GLY A 98 -8.28 -6.03 10.24
C GLY A 98 -7.00 -6.75 10.68
N ARG A 99 -6.62 -7.84 10.00
CA ARG A 99 -5.35 -8.54 10.22
C ARG A 99 -4.16 -7.74 9.75
N TRP A 100 -4.29 -7.02 8.65
CA TRP A 100 -3.20 -6.19 8.11
C TRP A 100 -2.85 -5.06 9.06
N LEU A 101 -3.85 -4.30 9.52
CA LEU A 101 -3.64 -3.18 10.42
C LEU A 101 -3.05 -3.60 11.78
N ARG A 102 -3.34 -4.82 12.24
CA ARG A 102 -2.75 -5.39 13.46
C ARG A 102 -1.39 -6.07 13.24
N GLY A 103 -0.87 -6.08 12.02
CA GLY A 103 0.39 -6.76 11.69
C GLY A 103 0.35 -8.28 11.78
N ALA A 104 -0.84 -8.89 11.71
CA ALA A 104 -0.98 -10.34 11.79
C ALA A 104 -0.52 -11.03 10.49
N GLU A 105 0.01 -12.25 10.61
CA GLU A 105 0.40 -13.07 9.47
C GLU A 105 -0.77 -13.35 8.54
N GLN A 106 -0.50 -13.35 7.23
CA GLN A 106 -1.47 -13.50 6.16
C GLN A 106 -0.82 -14.14 4.92
N SER A 107 -1.65 -14.73 4.06
CA SER A 107 -1.19 -15.27 2.77
C SER A 107 -0.56 -14.17 1.90
N LEU A 108 0.21 -14.55 0.88
CA LEU A 108 0.81 -13.57 -0.05
C LEU A 108 -0.26 -12.73 -0.77
N VAL A 109 -1.37 -13.36 -1.15
CA VAL A 109 -2.48 -12.69 -1.85
C VAL A 109 -3.20 -11.72 -0.92
N ASP A 110 -3.48 -12.13 0.31
CA ASP A 110 -4.09 -11.26 1.32
C ASP A 110 -3.22 -10.05 1.65
N ARG A 111 -1.91 -10.27 1.81
CA ARG A 111 -0.95 -9.18 2.02
C ARG A 111 -0.95 -8.21 0.85
N TYR A 112 -0.97 -8.71 -0.38
CA TYR A 112 -1.07 -7.87 -1.57
C TYR A 112 -2.37 -7.05 -1.56
N LEU A 113 -3.53 -7.69 -1.38
CA LEU A 113 -4.84 -7.05 -1.40
C LEU A 113 -4.96 -6.01 -0.29
N ALA A 114 -4.60 -6.37 0.94
CA ALA A 114 -4.63 -5.46 2.08
C ALA A 114 -3.69 -4.28 1.90
N ARG A 115 -2.48 -4.51 1.37
CA ARG A 115 -1.54 -3.43 1.08
C ARG A 115 -2.07 -2.49 0.01
N ALA A 116 -2.61 -3.03 -1.09
CA ALA A 116 -3.12 -2.23 -2.19
C ALA A 116 -4.33 -1.38 -1.77
N ALA A 117 -5.13 -1.85 -0.82
CA ALA A 117 -6.24 -1.10 -0.25
C ALA A 117 -5.80 -0.09 0.85
N CYS A 118 -4.88 -0.48 1.73
CA CYS A 118 -4.50 0.38 2.85
C CYS A 118 -3.51 1.48 2.46
N ALA A 119 -2.58 1.22 1.53
CA ALA A 119 -1.50 2.15 1.19
C ALA A 119 -1.95 3.58 0.85
N PRO A 120 -2.91 3.82 -0.07
CA PRO A 120 -3.33 5.19 -0.40
C PRO A 120 -4.02 5.91 0.76
N VAL A 121 -4.73 5.17 1.61
CA VAL A 121 -5.44 5.73 2.77
C VAL A 121 -4.44 6.14 3.83
N LEU A 122 -3.47 5.26 4.16
CA LEU A 122 -2.44 5.53 5.15
C LEU A 122 -1.48 6.64 4.70
N GLU A 123 -1.17 6.72 3.40
CA GLU A 123 -0.32 7.78 2.84
C GLU A 123 -0.95 9.17 2.96
N ALA A 124 -2.28 9.25 2.91
CA ALA A 124 -3.01 10.51 2.99
C ALA A 124 -3.22 11.01 4.43
N MET A 125 -3.11 10.11 5.42
CA MET A 125 -3.35 10.45 6.82
C MET A 125 -2.20 11.26 7.41
N ASP A 126 -2.57 12.18 8.29
CA ASP A 126 -1.62 12.87 9.14
C ASP A 126 -1.06 11.93 10.25
N PRO A 127 0.06 12.32 10.89
CA PRO A 127 0.64 11.51 11.96
C PRO A 127 -0.31 11.22 13.12
N GLU A 128 -1.27 12.11 13.40
CA GLU A 128 -2.27 11.97 14.45
C GLU A 128 -3.30 10.87 14.13
N GLY A 129 -3.76 10.81 12.88
CA GLY A 129 -4.60 9.74 12.36
C GLY A 129 -3.90 8.38 12.33
N LEU A 130 -2.60 8.37 12.03
CA LEU A 130 -1.78 7.16 12.03
C LEU A 130 -1.53 6.61 13.46
N ALA A 131 -1.34 7.49 14.45
CA ALA A 131 -1.13 7.09 15.85
C ALA A 131 -2.33 6.32 16.45
N VAL A 132 -3.56 6.59 15.97
CA VAL A 132 -4.78 5.89 16.40
C VAL A 132 -4.82 4.44 15.89
N LEU A 133 -4.14 4.15 14.78
CA LEU A 133 -4.08 2.80 14.20
C LEU A 133 -3.01 1.93 14.87
N CYS A 134 -1.95 2.55 15.39
CA CYS A 134 -0.82 1.88 16.05
C CYS A 134 -0.54 2.52 17.42
N PRO A 135 -1.35 2.24 18.47
CA PRO A 135 -1.07 2.76 19.80
C PRO A 135 0.19 2.09 20.37
N GLY A 136 1.36 2.72 20.20
CA GLY A 136 2.64 2.28 20.77
C GLY A 136 3.88 2.49 19.90
N ASP A 137 3.75 2.78 18.60
CA ASP A 137 4.91 2.97 17.71
C ASP A 137 5.27 4.47 17.59
N PRO A 138 6.56 4.86 17.73
CA PRO A 138 6.96 6.25 17.56
C PRO A 138 6.76 6.74 16.10
N PRO A 139 6.56 8.04 15.85
CA PRO A 139 6.15 8.57 14.53
C PRO A 139 7.09 8.28 13.34
N HIS A 140 8.33 7.86 13.60
CA HIS A 140 9.30 7.47 12.56
C HIS A 140 9.33 5.96 12.29
N GLU A 141 8.69 5.17 13.16
CA GLU A 141 8.47 3.72 13.03
C GLU A 141 7.00 3.43 12.72
N ILE A 142 6.32 4.30 11.96
CA ILE A 142 5.04 3.92 11.35
C ILE A 142 5.36 2.79 10.36
N ARG A 143 5.41 1.58 10.92
CA ARG A 143 5.57 0.33 10.20
C ARG A 143 4.40 0.33 9.24
N THR A 144 4.69 0.49 7.96
CA THR A 144 3.77 -0.04 6.96
C THR A 144 3.73 -1.53 7.26
N PRO A 145 2.60 -2.08 7.74
CA PRO A 145 2.54 -3.49 8.09
C PRO A 145 3.04 -4.30 6.90
N GLY A 146 3.84 -5.34 7.10
CA GLY A 146 4.34 -6.19 6.01
C GLY A 146 5.59 -5.72 5.25
N TYR A 147 6.29 -4.65 5.65
CA TYR A 147 7.69 -4.45 5.25
C TYR A 147 8.61 -5.16 6.26
N PRO A 148 9.60 -5.99 5.84
CA PRO A 148 10.60 -6.47 6.78
C PRO A 148 11.35 -5.26 7.36
N PRO A 149 11.81 -5.32 8.63
CA PRO A 149 12.65 -4.26 9.18
C PRO A 149 13.82 -4.03 8.22
N ARG A 150 14.07 -2.77 7.87
CA ARG A 150 15.26 -2.43 7.10
C ARG A 150 16.44 -2.82 7.99
N SER A 151 17.18 -3.87 7.63
CA SER A 151 18.36 -4.29 8.38
C SER A 151 19.24 -3.08 8.61
N GLU A 152 19.50 -2.75 9.88
CA GLU A 152 20.52 -1.79 10.27
C GLU A 152 21.91 -2.39 9.95
N GLU A 153 22.27 -2.49 8.68
CA GLU A 153 23.60 -2.92 8.27
C GLU A 153 24.33 -1.77 7.59
N GLY A 154 25.09 -1.07 8.42
CA GLY A 154 26.00 0.01 8.07
C GLY A 154 27.11 0.22 9.10
N GLY A 155 27.70 -0.85 9.61
CA GLY A 155 29.10 -0.91 10.07
C GLY A 155 29.56 0.01 11.21
N ALA A 156 29.49 -0.49 12.45
CA ALA A 156 30.41 -0.10 13.52
C ALA A 156 31.16 -1.33 14.04
N ALA A 157 32.09 -1.83 13.22
CA ALA A 157 33.11 -2.79 13.64
C ALA A 157 34.49 -2.14 13.52
N ALA A 158 34.92 -1.41 14.54
CA ALA A 158 36.34 -1.17 14.81
C ALA A 158 36.51 -0.73 16.26
N GLY A 159 37.24 -1.52 17.06
CA GLY A 159 37.76 -1.04 18.33
C GLY A 159 37.83 -2.03 19.47
N ARG A 160 38.42 -3.22 19.28
CA ARG A 160 39.11 -3.94 20.36
C ARG A 160 40.29 -4.73 19.79
N ARG A 161 41.49 -4.20 19.96
CA ARG A 161 42.76 -4.90 20.29
C ARG A 161 43.93 -3.93 20.15
N SER A 162 44.42 -3.42 21.28
CA SER A 162 45.82 -3.47 21.73
C SER A 162 45.88 -2.93 23.15
#